data_AF-A0A1B6HBD2-F1
#
_entry.id   AF-A0A1B6HBD2-F1
#
_cell.length_a   1.000
_cell.length_b   1.000
_cell.length_c   1.000
_cell.angle_alpha   90.00
_cell.angle_beta   90.00
_cell.angle_gamma   90.00
#
_symmetry.space_group_name_H-M   'P 1'
#
loop_
_entity.id
_entity.type
_entity.pdbx_description
1 polymer ?
#
loop_
_entity_poly.entity_id
_entity_poly.type
_entity_poly.pdbx_seq_one_letter_code
_entity_poly.pdbx_strand_id
1 'polypeptide(L)'
;RLFPYLASLFAMKAAARELQVRHFYLTRKLHDPTQLISQEEMDALTEMHALLSACKAVFSWTTQAAIQQCREACGGHGYLKCAGFAGLRNDNDASCTYEGDNNVLQQQASQWVVRLWGQRQEQRDQFPLGSVDLLYRSRADHMSAASERELCHPPVLLEAYEWLVCWLAEKTSQLYQSQVERGTDRFTARNHSQVYRGRSLSLAYAEHYMLKCLWKQCEAAEQQCADSHSVLTQLCALFGLSSLEKHQVFLHQGGYIDNRQSEMIHSAILTVCGQLKNEAVSLVDVVAPPDFILNSVLGHSSGKVYKYLEQALMTTAGNLERPAWWTELSGKFRSRL
;
A
#
# COMPACT_ATOMS: atom_id res chain seq x y z
N ARG A 1 6.87 3.15 -13.35
CA ARG A 1 6.85 1.70 -13.03
C ARG A 1 7.28 1.40 -11.60
N LEU A 2 8.54 1.64 -11.20
CA LEU A 2 9.04 1.23 -9.87
C LEU A 2 8.91 2.30 -8.78
N PHE A 3 9.07 3.59 -9.11
CA PHE A 3 9.05 4.67 -8.12
C PHE A 3 7.76 4.77 -7.30
N PRO A 4 6.56 4.52 -7.86
CA PRO A 4 5.35 4.43 -7.05
C PRO A 4 5.44 3.37 -5.94
N TYR A 5 6.03 2.20 -6.21
CA TYR A 5 6.23 1.16 -5.19
C TYR A 5 7.29 1.55 -4.15
N LEU A 6 8.32 2.30 -4.55
CA LEU A 6 9.27 2.89 -3.60
C LEU A 6 8.56 3.86 -2.66
N ALA A 7 7.72 4.75 -3.19
CA ALA A 7 6.91 5.66 -2.38
C ALA A 7 5.93 4.89 -1.47
N SER A 8 5.26 3.84 -1.99
CA SER A 8 4.41 2.95 -1.19
C SER A 8 5.17 2.29 -0.05
N LEU A 9 6.41 1.84 -0.25
CA LEU A 9 7.23 1.25 0.81
C LEU A 9 7.42 2.21 1.99
N PHE A 10 7.72 3.48 1.73
CA PHE A 10 7.90 4.49 2.78
C PHE A 10 6.57 4.79 3.49
N ALA A 11 5.46 4.90 2.75
CA ALA A 11 4.13 5.09 3.34
C ALA A 11 3.69 3.89 4.21
N MET A 12 3.95 2.67 3.73
CA MET A 12 3.69 1.43 4.48
C MET A 12 4.53 1.37 5.75
N LYS A 13 5.83 1.71 5.70
CA LYS A 13 6.70 1.75 6.89
C LYS A 13 6.24 2.80 7.90
N ALA A 14 5.82 3.98 7.44
CA ALA A 14 5.30 5.04 8.33
C ALA A 14 4.03 4.58 9.07
N ALA A 15 3.06 4.03 8.35
CA ALA A 15 1.83 3.50 8.95
C ALA A 15 2.09 2.29 9.86
N ALA A 16 2.96 1.36 9.44
CA ALA A 16 3.34 0.20 10.24
C ALA A 16 3.97 0.63 11.57
N ARG A 17 4.86 1.63 11.56
CA ARG A 17 5.50 2.15 12.77
C ARG A 17 4.48 2.72 13.76
N GLU A 18 3.56 3.55 13.30
CA GLU A 18 2.52 4.16 14.16
C GLU A 18 1.62 3.07 14.76
N LEU A 19 1.17 2.12 13.96
CA LEU A 19 0.33 0.99 14.41
C LEU A 19 1.08 0.07 15.38
N GLN A 20 2.34 -0.26 15.11
CA GLN A 20 3.16 -1.12 15.97
C GLN A 20 3.41 -0.50 17.34
N VAL A 21 3.75 0.80 17.38
CA VAL A 21 3.96 1.52 18.63
C VAL A 21 2.68 1.52 19.47
N ARG A 22 1.53 1.83 18.85
CA ARG A 22 0.24 1.84 19.56
C ARG A 22 -0.16 0.44 20.03
N HIS A 23 0.00 -0.57 19.19
CA HIS A 23 -0.24 -1.96 19.53
C HIS A 23 0.63 -2.40 20.71
N PHE A 24 1.92 -2.08 20.73
CA PHE A 24 2.82 -2.42 21.82
C PHE A 24 2.34 -1.85 23.17
N TYR A 25 1.95 -0.58 23.21
CA TYR A 25 1.45 0.05 24.44
C TYR A 25 0.15 -0.58 24.94
N LEU A 26 -0.80 -0.84 24.03
CA LEU A 26 -2.08 -1.45 24.39
C LEU A 26 -1.90 -2.90 24.85
N THR A 27 -1.11 -3.70 24.12
CA THR A 27 -0.78 -5.08 24.50
C THR A 27 -0.10 -5.12 25.87
N ARG A 28 0.85 -4.22 26.16
CA ARG A 28 1.51 -4.15 27.46
C ARG A 28 0.52 -3.90 28.60
N LYS A 29 -0.45 -3.00 28.41
CA LYS A 29 -1.50 -2.73 29.41
C LYS A 29 -2.45 -3.90 29.59
N LEU A 30 -2.87 -4.54 28.49
CA LEU A 30 -3.75 -5.71 28.53
C LEU A 30 -3.15 -6.90 29.28
N HIS A 31 -1.82 -7.03 29.29
CA HIS A 31 -1.11 -8.11 29.99
C HIS A 31 -0.80 -7.77 31.46
N ASP A 32 -1.06 -6.54 31.92
CA ASP A 32 -0.88 -6.15 33.31
C ASP A 32 -2.20 -6.35 34.08
N PRO A 33 -2.32 -7.38 34.93
CA PRO A 33 -3.56 -7.69 35.63
C PRO A 33 -3.96 -6.61 36.66
N THR A 34 -3.07 -5.66 36.94
CA THR A 34 -3.35 -4.55 37.86
C THR A 34 -3.93 -3.32 37.15
N GLN A 35 -3.91 -3.29 35.81
CA GLN A 35 -4.41 -2.17 35.03
C GLN A 35 -5.82 -2.47 34.48
N LEU A 36 -6.75 -1.57 34.77
CA LEU A 36 -8.08 -1.60 34.18
C LEU A 36 -8.03 -0.95 32.78
N ILE A 37 -8.66 -1.59 31.80
CA ILE A 37 -8.77 -1.06 30.45
C ILE A 37 -9.76 0.10 30.45
N SER A 38 -9.32 1.28 29.99
CA SER A 38 -10.20 2.44 29.87
C SER A 38 -11.08 2.36 28.61
N GLN A 39 -12.16 3.15 28.55
CA GLN A 39 -12.98 3.25 27.34
C GLN A 39 -12.16 3.74 26.14
N GLU A 40 -11.26 4.71 26.36
CA GLU A 40 -10.36 5.23 25.32
C GLU A 40 -9.46 4.13 24.73
N GLU A 41 -9.02 3.17 25.56
CA GLU A 41 -8.21 2.04 25.10
C GLU A 41 -9.03 1.03 24.31
N MET A 42 -10.29 0.79 24.70
CA MET A 42 -11.23 -0.02 23.92
C MET A 42 -11.54 0.61 22.56
N ASP A 43 -11.71 1.93 22.52
CA ASP A 43 -11.93 2.68 21.29
C ASP A 43 -10.68 2.61 20.39
N ALA A 44 -9.48 2.74 20.96
CA ALA A 44 -8.23 2.56 20.24
C ALA A 44 -8.07 1.15 19.66
N LEU A 45 -8.45 0.10 20.41
CA LEU A 45 -8.43 -1.29 19.91
C LEU A 45 -9.39 -1.46 18.74
N THR A 46 -10.59 -0.89 18.83
CA THR A 46 -11.60 -0.95 17.76
C THR A 46 -11.12 -0.25 16.50
N GLU A 47 -10.56 0.96 16.64
CA GLU A 47 -10.01 1.73 15.52
C GLU A 47 -8.80 1.04 14.88
N MET A 48 -7.88 0.52 15.70
CA MET A 48 -6.73 -0.24 15.20
C MET A 48 -7.16 -1.50 14.47
N HIS A 49 -8.20 -2.21 14.93
CA HIS A 49 -8.70 -3.41 14.25
C HIS A 49 -9.17 -3.09 12.83
N ALA A 50 -9.91 -1.99 12.66
CA ALA A 50 -10.34 -1.52 11.35
C ALA A 50 -9.15 -1.10 10.47
N LEU A 51 -8.18 -0.35 11.01
CA LEU A 51 -6.97 0.04 10.30
C LEU A 51 -6.11 -1.15 9.89
N LEU A 52 -5.85 -2.09 10.79
CA LEU A 52 -5.06 -3.29 10.52
C LEU A 52 -5.74 -4.16 9.46
N SER A 53 -7.06 -4.32 9.53
CA SER A 53 -7.83 -5.04 8.51
C SER A 53 -7.68 -4.40 7.13
N ALA A 54 -7.76 -3.07 7.04
CA ALA A 54 -7.62 -2.35 5.79
C ALA A 54 -6.17 -2.37 5.26
N CYS A 55 -5.22 -2.00 6.12
CA CYS A 55 -3.78 -1.91 5.79
C CYS A 55 -3.17 -3.25 5.44
N LYS A 56 -3.52 -4.35 6.13
CA LYS A 56 -2.98 -5.69 5.82
C LYS A 56 -3.23 -6.06 4.37
N ALA A 57 -4.45 -5.82 3.89
CA ALA A 57 -4.79 -6.12 2.50
C ALA A 57 -4.05 -5.21 1.51
N VAL A 58 -4.00 -3.89 1.77
CA VAL A 58 -3.23 -2.95 0.93
C VAL A 58 -1.75 -3.32 0.90
N PHE A 59 -1.15 -3.63 2.05
CA PHE A 59 0.26 -3.97 2.17
C PHE A 59 0.59 -5.25 1.40
N SER A 60 -0.17 -6.31 1.62
CA SER A 60 0.09 -7.62 0.99
C SER A 60 -0.12 -7.58 -0.54
N TRP A 61 -1.21 -6.95 -1.02
CA TRP A 61 -1.42 -6.77 -2.46
C TRP A 61 -0.37 -5.87 -3.10
N THR A 62 0.03 -4.79 -2.43
CA THR A 62 1.07 -3.88 -2.93
C THR A 62 2.42 -4.58 -3.00
N THR A 63 2.81 -5.33 -1.97
CA THR A 63 4.06 -6.10 -1.96
C THR A 63 4.08 -7.16 -3.05
N GLN A 64 2.98 -7.91 -3.23
CA GLN A 64 2.87 -8.90 -4.30
C GLN A 64 3.05 -8.28 -5.68
N ALA A 65 2.36 -7.16 -5.94
CA ALA A 65 2.48 -6.42 -7.19
C ALA A 65 3.90 -5.85 -7.37
N ALA A 66 4.50 -5.29 -6.31
CA ALA A 66 5.86 -4.75 -6.33
C ALA A 66 6.89 -5.81 -6.70
N ILE A 67 6.85 -7.00 -6.06
CA ILE A 67 7.74 -8.12 -6.39
C ILE A 67 7.63 -8.48 -7.86
N GLN A 68 6.40 -8.58 -8.38
CA GLN A 68 6.18 -8.93 -9.77
C GLN A 68 6.69 -7.83 -10.73
N GLN A 69 6.48 -6.56 -10.40
CA GLN A 69 6.94 -5.43 -11.20
C GLN A 69 8.46 -5.28 -11.17
N CYS A 70 9.11 -5.52 -10.04
CA CYS A 70 10.57 -5.57 -9.94
C CYS A 70 11.13 -6.72 -10.78
N ARG A 71 10.52 -7.91 -10.72
CA ARG A 71 10.95 -9.09 -11.49
C ARG A 71 10.98 -8.81 -13.00
N GLU A 72 9.90 -8.30 -13.58
CA GLU A 72 9.89 -8.06 -15.04
C GLU A 72 10.65 -6.78 -15.42
N ALA A 73 10.92 -5.85 -14.49
CA ALA A 73 11.83 -4.74 -14.74
C ALA A 73 13.28 -5.22 -14.92
N CYS A 74 13.65 -6.36 -14.33
CA CYS A 74 14.94 -7.03 -14.55
C CYS A 74 14.97 -7.92 -15.82
N GLY A 75 13.92 -7.91 -16.65
CA GLY A 75 13.84 -8.69 -17.88
C GLY A 75 14.04 -10.20 -17.67
N GLY A 76 14.73 -10.85 -18.61
CA GLY A 76 14.99 -12.30 -18.55
C GLY A 76 15.84 -12.71 -17.34
N HIS A 77 16.77 -11.87 -16.90
CA HIS A 77 17.59 -12.14 -15.72
C HIS A 77 16.77 -12.21 -14.43
N GLY A 78 15.67 -11.46 -14.35
CA GLY A 78 14.73 -11.52 -13.22
C GLY A 78 14.04 -12.88 -13.07
N TYR A 79 14.05 -13.75 -14.10
CA TYR A 79 13.50 -15.10 -14.02
C TYR A 79 14.49 -16.13 -13.46
N LEU A 80 15.78 -15.80 -13.40
CA LEU A 80 16.80 -16.72 -12.89
C LEU A 80 16.61 -16.95 -11.39
N LYS A 81 16.84 -18.18 -10.93
CA LYS A 81 16.74 -18.52 -9.50
C LYS A 81 17.65 -17.64 -8.64
N CYS A 82 18.87 -17.34 -9.13
CA CYS A 82 19.84 -16.48 -8.44
C CYS A 82 19.42 -15.00 -8.35
N ALA A 83 18.38 -14.56 -9.07
CA ALA A 83 17.81 -13.22 -8.92
C ALA A 83 16.93 -13.10 -7.66
N GLY A 84 16.49 -14.20 -7.05
CA GLY A 84 15.78 -14.23 -5.77
C GLY A 84 14.26 -13.96 -5.83
N PHE A 85 13.74 -13.39 -6.93
CA PHE A 85 12.32 -12.99 -7.02
C PHE A 85 11.32 -14.15 -6.91
N ALA A 86 11.62 -15.33 -7.45
CA ALA A 86 10.68 -16.46 -7.43
C ALA A 86 10.41 -16.97 -6.01
N GLY A 87 11.45 -17.13 -5.19
CA GLY A 87 11.32 -17.49 -3.78
C GLY A 87 10.58 -16.40 -3.01
N LEU A 88 11.03 -15.14 -3.17
CA LEU A 88 10.40 -13.99 -2.51
C LEU A 88 8.90 -13.87 -2.82
N ARG A 89 8.50 -14.11 -4.07
CA ARG A 89 7.09 -14.11 -4.47
C ARG A 89 6.32 -15.24 -3.80
N ASN A 90 6.84 -16.47 -3.86
CA ASN A 90 6.18 -17.64 -3.27
C ASN A 90 5.96 -17.46 -1.77
N ASP A 91 6.95 -16.93 -1.05
CA ASP A 91 6.85 -16.69 0.39
C ASP A 91 5.83 -15.59 0.72
N ASN A 92 5.76 -14.54 -0.11
CA ASN A 92 4.86 -13.42 0.12
C ASN A 92 3.41 -13.70 -0.31
N ASP A 93 3.15 -14.62 -1.23
CA ASP A 93 1.81 -14.89 -1.75
C ASP A 93 0.82 -15.33 -0.64
N ALA A 94 1.32 -16.06 0.38
CA ALA A 94 0.52 -16.46 1.54
C ALA A 94 -0.02 -15.27 2.36
N SER A 95 0.68 -14.13 2.35
CA SER A 95 0.31 -12.91 3.07
C SER A 95 -1.03 -12.31 2.63
N CYS A 96 -1.51 -12.68 1.44
CA CYS A 96 -2.83 -12.26 0.96
C CYS A 96 -3.99 -13.08 1.59
N THR A 97 -3.67 -14.21 2.23
CA THR A 97 -4.66 -15.22 2.65
C THR A 97 -4.64 -15.51 4.15
N TYR A 98 -3.45 -15.70 4.76
CA TYR A 98 -3.37 -15.95 6.20
C TYR A 98 -3.83 -14.71 7.00
N GLU A 99 -4.03 -14.87 8.31
CA GLU A 99 -4.39 -13.78 9.24
C GLU A 99 -5.61 -12.95 8.78
N GLY A 100 -6.52 -13.61 8.06
CA GLY A 100 -7.69 -13.02 7.41
C GLY A 100 -7.51 -12.83 5.90
N ASP A 101 -8.39 -13.44 5.11
CA ASP A 101 -8.45 -13.19 3.67
C ASP A 101 -8.61 -11.69 3.39
N ASN A 102 -7.83 -11.17 2.45
CA ASN A 102 -7.82 -9.74 2.16
C ASN A 102 -9.21 -9.20 1.81
N ASN A 103 -10.01 -9.91 1.01
CA ASN A 103 -11.34 -9.43 0.63
C ASN A 103 -12.32 -9.46 1.81
N VAL A 104 -12.20 -10.43 2.72
CA VAL A 104 -12.97 -10.48 3.97
C VAL A 104 -12.58 -9.34 4.91
N LEU A 105 -11.28 -9.06 5.07
CA LEU A 105 -10.79 -7.96 5.92
C LEU A 105 -11.24 -6.59 5.41
N GLN A 106 -11.29 -6.38 4.08
CA GLN A 106 -11.85 -5.15 3.50
C GLN A 106 -13.31 -4.93 3.92
N GLN A 107 -14.09 -5.99 4.15
CA GLN A 107 -15.46 -5.86 4.64
C GLN A 107 -15.51 -5.38 6.08
N GLN A 108 -14.62 -5.86 6.94
CA GLN A 108 -14.58 -5.44 8.34
C GLN A 108 -14.31 -3.94 8.47
N ALA A 109 -13.30 -3.44 7.76
CA ALA A 109 -12.95 -2.02 7.78
C ALA A 109 -14.05 -1.14 7.18
N SER A 110 -14.55 -1.48 5.99
CA SER A 110 -15.59 -0.67 5.33
C SER A 110 -16.92 -0.67 6.08
N GLN A 111 -17.35 -1.80 6.64
CA GLN A 111 -18.57 -1.84 7.45
C GLN A 111 -18.46 -0.97 8.71
N TRP A 112 -17.28 -0.94 9.34
CA TRP A 112 -17.02 -0.07 10.47
C TRP A 112 -17.14 1.41 10.07
N VAL A 113 -16.51 1.82 8.97
CA VAL A 113 -16.62 3.21 8.45
C VAL A 113 -18.06 3.56 8.06
N VAL A 114 -18.80 2.67 7.38
CA VAL A 114 -20.20 2.89 6.99
C VAL A 114 -21.11 3.00 8.21
N ARG A 115 -20.87 2.23 9.26
CA ARG A 115 -21.60 2.34 10.53
C ARG A 115 -21.41 3.72 11.16
N LEU A 116 -20.16 4.17 11.29
CA LEU A 116 -19.86 5.50 11.82
C LEU A 116 -20.47 6.60 10.96
N TRP A 117 -20.43 6.46 9.63
CA TRP A 117 -21.09 7.40 8.71
C TRP A 117 -22.60 7.50 8.95
N GLY A 118 -23.28 6.38 9.20
CA GLY A 118 -24.71 6.36 9.48
C GLY A 118 -25.09 7.06 10.79
N GLN A 119 -24.21 7.02 11.80
CA GLN A 119 -24.45 7.55 13.15
C GLN A 119 -23.89 8.96 13.35
N ARG A 120 -23.15 9.50 12.38
CA ARG A 120 -22.38 10.74 12.53
C ARG A 120 -23.19 12.00 12.89
N GLN A 121 -24.48 12.02 12.58
CA GLN A 121 -25.39 13.14 12.89
C GLN A 121 -25.91 13.06 14.33
N GLU A 122 -25.95 11.85 14.90
CA GLU A 122 -26.44 11.58 16.25
C GLU A 122 -25.31 11.74 17.27
N GLN A 123 -24.12 11.23 16.93
CA GLN A 123 -22.96 11.20 17.81
C GLN A 123 -21.68 11.47 17.04
N ARG A 124 -20.83 12.33 17.61
CA ARG A 124 -19.44 12.47 17.16
C ARG A 124 -18.56 11.53 17.97
N ASP A 125 -18.24 10.40 17.37
CA ASP A 125 -17.28 9.47 17.95
C ASP A 125 -15.86 10.03 17.78
N GLN A 126 -15.10 10.05 18.88
CA GLN A 126 -13.69 10.44 18.87
C GLN A 126 -12.86 9.19 19.13
N PHE A 127 -11.98 8.88 18.19
CA PHE A 127 -11.09 7.74 18.31
C PHE A 127 -9.63 8.20 18.43
N PRO A 128 -8.78 7.57 19.26
CA PRO A 128 -7.48 8.13 19.62
C PRO A 128 -6.46 8.26 18.47
N LEU A 129 -6.57 7.47 17.39
CA LEU A 129 -5.68 7.58 16.23
C LEU A 129 -6.21 8.59 15.19
N GLY A 130 -7.42 9.13 15.38
CA GLY A 130 -8.04 10.15 14.54
C GLY A 130 -8.17 9.72 13.07
N SER A 131 -8.31 8.42 12.81
CA SER A 131 -8.39 7.87 11.45
C SER A 131 -9.74 8.17 10.77
N VAL A 132 -10.77 8.44 11.58
CA VAL A 132 -12.14 8.74 11.13
C VAL A 132 -12.57 10.17 11.40
N ASP A 133 -11.66 11.05 11.87
CA ASP A 133 -11.93 12.47 12.10
C ASP A 133 -12.49 13.15 10.85
N LEU A 134 -12.04 12.71 9.68
CA LEU A 134 -12.47 13.17 8.35
C LEU A 134 -13.99 13.05 8.15
N LEU A 135 -14.66 12.07 8.80
CA LEU A 135 -16.10 11.84 8.63
C LEU A 135 -16.96 12.97 9.22
N TYR A 136 -16.37 13.79 10.11
CA TYR A 136 -17.04 14.82 10.89
C TYR A 136 -16.63 16.25 10.51
N ARG A 137 -15.69 16.42 9.57
CA ARG A 137 -15.19 17.73 9.13
C ARG A 137 -15.98 18.25 7.93
N SER A 138 -16.06 19.57 7.80
CA SER A 138 -16.48 20.21 6.56
C SER A 138 -15.42 19.99 5.48
N ARG A 139 -15.85 19.68 4.27
CA ARG A 139 -14.97 19.43 3.12
C ARG A 139 -15.32 20.37 1.98
N ALA A 140 -14.32 20.70 1.16
CA ALA A 140 -14.56 21.40 -0.09
C ALA A 140 -15.26 20.46 -1.09
N ASP A 141 -16.13 21.02 -1.93
CA ASP A 141 -16.82 20.24 -2.96
C ASP A 141 -15.91 19.91 -4.16
N HIS A 142 -14.82 20.67 -4.34
CA HIS A 142 -13.88 20.54 -5.45
C HIS A 142 -12.43 20.64 -4.98
N MET A 143 -11.52 20.06 -5.76
CA MET A 143 -10.08 20.15 -5.54
C MET A 143 -9.57 21.58 -5.71
N SER A 144 -8.85 22.07 -4.70
CA SER A 144 -8.31 23.44 -4.63
C SER A 144 -7.10 23.68 -5.54
N ALA A 145 -6.31 22.64 -5.85
CA ALA A 145 -5.10 22.78 -6.66
C ALA A 145 -5.41 23.17 -8.11
N ALA A 146 -4.78 24.28 -8.54
CA ALA A 146 -4.81 24.79 -9.90
C ALA A 146 -3.53 24.45 -10.67
N SER A 147 -2.44 24.07 -10.00
CA SER A 147 -1.14 23.75 -10.59
C SER A 147 -0.53 22.44 -10.06
N GLU A 148 0.41 21.84 -10.81
CA GLU A 148 1.14 20.64 -10.37
C GLU A 148 1.86 20.86 -9.03
N ARG A 149 2.41 22.06 -8.80
CA ARG A 149 3.11 22.39 -7.56
C ARG A 149 2.18 22.32 -6.35
N GLU A 150 0.98 22.87 -6.48
CA GLU A 150 -0.04 22.82 -5.41
C GLU A 150 -0.54 21.40 -5.22
N LEU A 151 -0.76 20.66 -6.32
CA LEU A 151 -1.21 19.27 -6.26
C LEU A 151 -0.19 18.35 -5.57
N CYS A 152 1.11 18.60 -5.77
CA CYS A 152 2.18 17.87 -5.10
C CYS A 152 2.32 18.22 -3.60
N HIS A 153 1.57 19.18 -3.07
CA HIS A 153 1.59 19.51 -1.66
C HIS A 153 0.76 18.46 -0.87
N PRO A 154 1.36 17.70 0.07
CA PRO A 154 0.67 16.59 0.73
C PRO A 154 -0.66 16.94 1.43
N PRO A 155 -0.83 18.12 2.05
CA PRO A 155 -2.14 18.55 2.57
C PRO A 155 -3.27 18.56 1.51
N VAL A 156 -2.99 18.94 0.26
CA VAL A 156 -4.00 18.90 -0.83
C VAL A 156 -4.39 17.46 -1.15
N LEU A 157 -3.42 16.55 -1.15
CA LEU A 157 -3.66 15.12 -1.39
C LEU A 157 -4.45 14.48 -0.23
N LEU A 158 -4.19 14.92 1.01
CA LEU A 158 -4.96 14.52 2.19
C LEU A 158 -6.40 15.00 2.07
N GLU A 159 -6.65 16.26 1.74
CA GLU A 159 -8.00 16.80 1.50
C GLU A 159 -8.75 16.01 0.42
N ALA A 160 -8.07 15.65 -0.67
CA ALA A 160 -8.65 14.82 -1.73
C ALA A 160 -9.06 13.43 -1.24
N TYR A 161 -8.23 12.81 -0.38
CA TYR A 161 -8.57 11.53 0.25
C TYR A 161 -9.69 11.66 1.29
N GLU A 162 -9.71 12.72 2.10
CA GLU A 162 -10.79 13.00 3.05
C GLU A 162 -12.13 13.11 2.30
N TRP A 163 -12.15 13.83 1.18
CA TRP A 163 -13.31 13.90 0.30
C TRP A 163 -13.68 12.51 -0.26
N LEU A 164 -12.71 11.77 -0.79
CA LEU A 164 -12.93 10.46 -1.42
C LEU A 164 -13.52 9.44 -0.43
N VAL A 165 -12.94 9.33 0.76
CA VAL A 165 -13.42 8.41 1.81
C VAL A 165 -14.83 8.80 2.23
N CYS A 166 -15.11 10.09 2.41
CA CYS A 166 -16.46 10.57 2.72
C CYS A 166 -17.46 10.23 1.62
N TRP A 167 -17.13 10.52 0.37
CA TRP A 167 -18.00 10.26 -0.77
C TRP A 167 -18.29 8.76 -0.93
N LEU A 168 -17.27 7.91 -0.81
CA LEU A 168 -17.43 6.45 -0.85
C LEU A 168 -18.26 5.94 0.33
N ALA A 169 -18.06 6.47 1.54
CA ALA A 169 -18.88 6.13 2.71
C ALA A 169 -20.34 6.50 2.49
N GLU A 170 -20.61 7.69 1.95
CA GLU A 170 -21.94 8.15 1.58
C GLU A 170 -22.61 7.22 0.58
N LYS A 171 -21.95 6.95 -0.55
CA LYS A 171 -22.50 6.13 -1.61
C LYS A 171 -22.69 4.69 -1.17
N THR A 172 -21.81 4.16 -0.34
CA THR A 172 -21.96 2.82 0.23
C THR A 172 -23.16 2.76 1.17
N SER A 173 -23.31 3.76 2.05
CA SER A 173 -24.41 3.87 3.01
C SER A 173 -25.77 4.03 2.31
N GLN A 174 -25.87 4.93 1.33
CA GLN A 174 -27.08 5.14 0.51
C GLN A 174 -27.52 3.86 -0.21
N LEU A 175 -26.56 3.12 -0.80
CA LEU A 175 -26.87 1.87 -1.48
C LEU A 175 -27.40 0.83 -0.48
N TYR A 176 -26.72 0.66 0.67
CA TYR A 176 -27.16 -0.25 1.71
C TYR A 176 -28.58 0.09 2.20
N GLN A 177 -28.85 1.35 2.52
CA GLN A 177 -30.17 1.81 2.95
C GLN A 177 -31.25 1.54 1.90
N SER A 178 -30.98 1.88 0.63
CA SER A 178 -31.94 1.64 -0.46
C SER A 178 -32.30 0.16 -0.65
N GLN A 179 -31.36 -0.77 -0.40
CA GLN A 179 -31.63 -2.20 -0.49
C GLN A 179 -32.52 -2.68 0.65
N VAL A 180 -32.26 -2.20 1.87
CA VAL A 180 -33.07 -2.51 3.05
C VAL A 180 -34.49 -1.96 2.90
N GLU A 181 -34.65 -0.74 2.39
CA GLU A 181 -35.96 -0.13 2.11
C GLU A 181 -36.76 -0.90 1.06
N ARG A 182 -36.07 -1.53 0.11
CA ARG A 182 -36.69 -2.43 -0.89
C ARG A 182 -37.06 -3.81 -0.33
N GLY A 183 -36.87 -4.06 0.96
CA GLY A 183 -37.18 -5.32 1.62
C GLY A 183 -36.09 -6.39 1.51
N THR A 184 -34.89 -6.04 1.03
CA THR A 184 -33.75 -6.97 1.02
C THR A 184 -33.26 -7.19 2.45
N ASP A 185 -32.95 -8.44 2.81
CA ASP A 185 -32.39 -8.74 4.12
C ASP A 185 -31.02 -8.05 4.33
N ARG A 186 -30.64 -7.83 5.60
CA ARG A 186 -29.43 -7.08 5.95
C ARG A 186 -28.14 -7.73 5.43
N PHE A 187 -28.09 -9.06 5.37
CA PHE A 187 -26.89 -9.77 4.89
C PHE A 187 -26.72 -9.58 3.39
N THR A 188 -27.78 -9.77 2.62
CA THR A 188 -27.77 -9.56 1.16
C THR A 188 -27.54 -8.09 0.81
N ALA A 189 -28.17 -7.15 1.53
CA ALA A 189 -27.94 -5.71 1.34
C ALA A 189 -26.46 -5.33 1.56
N ARG A 190 -25.81 -5.89 2.59
CA ARG A 190 -24.37 -5.70 2.82
C ARG A 190 -23.55 -6.22 1.66
N ASN A 191 -23.78 -7.46 1.22
CA ASN A 191 -23.04 -8.07 0.11
C ASN A 191 -23.16 -7.23 -1.18
N HIS A 192 -24.35 -6.74 -1.51
CA HIS A 192 -24.56 -5.88 -2.69
C HIS A 192 -23.83 -4.54 -2.58
N SER A 193 -23.67 -3.99 -1.38
CA SER A 193 -22.93 -2.73 -1.18
C SER A 193 -21.41 -2.91 -1.09
N GLN A 194 -20.94 -4.13 -0.82
CA GLN A 194 -19.54 -4.40 -0.49
C GLN A 194 -18.60 -4.41 -1.71
N VAL A 195 -18.92 -5.17 -2.76
CA VAL A 195 -17.96 -5.56 -3.81
C VAL A 195 -17.35 -4.35 -4.54
N TYR A 196 -18.18 -3.38 -4.96
CA TYR A 196 -17.73 -2.25 -5.77
C TYR A 196 -17.63 -0.92 -5.02
N ARG A 197 -18.27 -0.80 -3.85
CA ARG A 197 -18.22 0.43 -3.04
C ARG A 197 -17.48 0.23 -1.72
N GLY A 198 -17.91 -0.74 -0.91
CA GLY A 198 -17.26 -1.05 0.38
C GLY A 198 -15.77 -1.40 0.23
N ARG A 199 -15.40 -2.21 -0.77
CA ARG A 199 -13.99 -2.52 -1.06
C ARG A 199 -13.18 -1.25 -1.34
N SER A 200 -13.66 -0.40 -2.26
CA SER A 200 -12.99 0.85 -2.62
C SER A 200 -12.88 1.80 -1.43
N LEU A 201 -13.92 1.87 -0.59
CA LEU A 201 -13.92 2.64 0.65
C LEU A 201 -12.81 2.18 1.60
N SER A 202 -12.70 0.87 1.82
CA SER A 202 -11.67 0.30 2.70
C SER A 202 -10.25 0.55 2.18
N LEU A 203 -10.04 0.45 0.86
CA LEU A 203 -8.75 0.78 0.24
C LEU A 203 -8.40 2.25 0.43
N ALA A 204 -9.33 3.16 0.08
CA ALA A 204 -9.12 4.60 0.22
C ALA A 204 -8.89 5.01 1.70
N TYR A 205 -9.58 4.36 2.62
CA TYR A 205 -9.42 4.57 4.06
C TYR A 205 -8.00 4.18 4.54
N ALA A 206 -7.48 3.02 4.13
CA ALA A 206 -6.10 2.63 4.44
C ALA A 206 -5.07 3.57 3.81
N GLU A 207 -5.23 3.92 2.54
CA GLU A 207 -4.30 4.80 1.82
C GLU A 207 -4.29 6.21 2.41
N HIS A 208 -5.45 6.76 2.79
CA HIS A 208 -5.54 8.02 3.52
C HIS A 208 -4.74 7.97 4.83
N TYR A 209 -4.91 6.90 5.63
CA TYR A 209 -4.16 6.74 6.87
C TYR A 209 -2.65 6.63 6.62
N MET A 210 -2.23 5.89 5.59
CA MET A 210 -0.83 5.78 5.19
C MET A 210 -0.24 7.13 4.78
N LEU A 211 -0.98 7.92 3.99
CA LEU A 211 -0.58 9.26 3.57
C LEU A 211 -0.45 10.19 4.79
N LYS A 212 -1.42 10.15 5.71
CA LYS A 212 -1.40 10.92 6.96
C LYS A 212 -0.19 10.56 7.82
N CYS A 213 0.11 9.28 7.98
CA CYS A 213 1.29 8.84 8.73
C CYS A 213 2.60 9.29 8.07
N LEU A 214 2.71 9.17 6.75
CA LEU A 214 3.91 9.59 6.02
C LEU A 214 4.10 11.11 6.09
N TRP A 215 3.02 11.89 5.94
CA TRP A 215 3.07 13.34 6.08
C TRP A 215 3.54 13.79 7.47
N LYS A 216 3.01 13.17 8.54
CA LYS A 216 3.48 13.41 9.92
C LYS A 216 5.00 13.17 10.07
N GLN A 217 5.55 12.17 9.38
CA GLN A 217 7.00 11.93 9.39
C GLN A 217 7.77 12.99 8.58
N CYS A 218 7.19 13.52 7.49
CA CYS A 218 7.77 14.64 6.74
C CYS A 218 7.86 15.89 7.64
N GLU A 219 6.78 16.25 8.32
CA GLU A 219 6.74 17.39 9.26
C GLU A 219 7.78 17.23 10.38
N ALA A 220 7.95 16.02 10.91
CA ALA A 220 8.99 15.75 11.91
C ALA A 220 10.42 15.87 11.34
N ALA A 221 10.63 15.53 10.07
CA ALA A 221 11.92 15.62 9.40
C ALA A 221 12.33 17.06 9.07
N GLU A 222 11.37 17.97 8.89
CA GLU A 222 11.61 19.40 8.64
C GLU A 222 12.51 20.02 9.72
N GLN A 223 12.30 19.62 10.98
CA GLN A 223 13.07 20.10 12.13
C GLN A 223 14.48 19.50 12.22
N GLN A 224 14.77 18.42 11.48
CA GLN A 224 16.01 17.65 11.59
C GLN A 224 16.96 17.91 10.42
N CYS A 225 16.47 17.84 9.19
CA CYS A 225 17.30 17.94 7.99
C CYS A 225 16.46 18.37 6.77
N ALA A 226 16.80 19.53 6.19
CA ALA A 226 16.07 20.10 5.05
C ALA A 226 16.10 19.21 3.80
N ASP A 227 17.24 18.57 3.51
CA ASP A 227 17.38 17.70 2.33
C ASP A 227 16.50 16.44 2.47
N SER A 228 16.56 15.79 3.64
CA SER A 228 15.70 14.64 3.95
C SER A 228 14.22 15.01 3.90
N HIS A 229 13.85 16.18 4.42
CA HIS A 229 12.49 16.68 4.36
C HIS A 229 11.98 16.85 2.92
N SER A 230 12.81 17.41 2.04
CA SER A 230 12.46 17.59 0.61
C SER A 230 12.18 16.25 -0.07
N VAL A 231 13.09 15.27 0.08
CA VAL A 231 12.96 13.95 -0.54
C VAL A 231 11.77 13.16 0.04
N LEU A 232 11.55 13.22 1.35
CA LEU A 232 10.39 12.59 1.99
C LEU A 232 9.06 13.22 1.53
N THR A 233 9.02 14.54 1.36
CA THR A 233 7.85 15.24 0.82
C THR A 233 7.55 14.81 -0.61
N GLN A 234 8.58 14.64 -1.45
CA GLN A 234 8.42 14.11 -2.81
C GLN A 234 7.91 12.67 -2.81
N LEU A 235 8.40 11.80 -1.91
CA LEU A 235 7.87 10.44 -1.75
C LEU A 235 6.40 10.46 -1.27
N CYS A 236 6.06 11.36 -0.35
CA CYS A 236 4.69 11.55 0.12
C CYS A 236 3.76 11.97 -1.02
N ALA A 237 4.19 12.95 -1.81
CA ALA A 237 3.47 13.40 -3.00
C ALA A 237 3.31 12.27 -4.02
N LEU A 238 4.37 11.53 -4.34
CA LEU A 238 4.32 10.42 -5.28
C LEU A 238 3.38 9.31 -4.81
N PHE A 239 3.42 8.96 -3.52
CA PHE A 239 2.50 7.97 -2.95
C PHE A 239 1.05 8.43 -3.07
N GLY A 240 0.75 9.66 -2.64
CA GLY A 240 -0.60 10.22 -2.69
C GLY A 240 -1.13 10.32 -4.12
N LEU A 241 -0.34 10.87 -5.05
CA LEU A 241 -0.71 11.00 -6.46
C LEU A 241 -0.94 9.63 -7.14
N SER A 242 0.01 8.71 -7.00
CA SER A 242 -0.09 7.39 -7.66
C SER A 242 -1.15 6.47 -7.04
N SER A 243 -1.57 6.75 -5.80
CA SER A 243 -2.67 6.03 -5.16
C SER A 243 -4.01 6.67 -5.52
N LEU A 244 -4.12 8.01 -5.55
CA LEU A 244 -5.31 8.73 -6.03
C LEU A 244 -5.60 8.46 -7.52
N GLU A 245 -4.57 8.30 -8.35
CA GLU A 245 -4.72 7.96 -9.77
C GLU A 245 -5.61 6.72 -9.96
N LYS A 246 -5.44 5.69 -9.13
CA LYS A 246 -6.24 4.46 -9.15
C LYS A 246 -7.72 4.69 -8.80
N HIS A 247 -8.03 5.79 -8.12
CA HIS A 247 -9.38 6.17 -7.70
C HIS A 247 -9.97 7.33 -8.51
N GLN A 248 -9.29 7.80 -9.57
CA GLN A 248 -9.73 8.95 -10.38
C GLN A 248 -11.18 8.83 -10.85
N VAL A 249 -11.62 7.62 -11.19
CA VAL A 249 -13.01 7.37 -11.63
C VAL A 249 -14.02 7.84 -10.59
N PHE A 250 -13.77 7.64 -9.29
CA PHE A 250 -14.67 8.07 -8.23
C PHE A 250 -14.62 9.58 -7.99
N LEU A 251 -13.42 10.17 -8.09
CA LEU A 251 -13.23 11.62 -7.99
C LEU A 251 -14.02 12.35 -9.10
N HIS A 252 -13.98 11.84 -10.33
CA HIS A 252 -14.79 12.34 -11.46
C HIS A 252 -16.28 12.11 -11.26
N GLN A 253 -16.69 10.90 -10.86
CA GLN A 253 -18.11 10.58 -10.67
C GLN A 253 -18.79 11.44 -9.61
N GLY A 254 -18.07 11.85 -8.56
CA GLY A 254 -18.59 12.80 -7.58
C GLY A 254 -18.28 14.26 -7.87
N GLY A 255 -17.64 14.57 -9.00
CA GLY A 255 -17.38 15.94 -9.43
C GLY A 255 -16.30 16.68 -8.65
N TYR A 256 -15.45 15.99 -7.89
CA TYR A 256 -14.39 16.62 -7.11
C TYR A 256 -13.26 17.18 -7.97
N ILE A 257 -12.92 16.45 -9.04
CA ILE A 257 -11.92 16.87 -10.03
C ILE A 257 -12.55 17.05 -11.41
N ASP A 258 -11.93 17.90 -12.21
CA ASP A 258 -12.21 18.03 -13.64
C ASP A 258 -11.18 17.26 -14.50
N ASN A 259 -11.39 17.25 -15.84
CA ASN A 259 -10.47 16.58 -16.77
C ASN A 259 -9.05 17.16 -16.71
N ARG A 260 -8.91 18.47 -16.52
CA ARG A 260 -7.62 19.15 -16.45
C ARG A 260 -6.84 18.72 -15.21
N GLN A 261 -7.48 18.60 -14.06
CA GLN A 261 -6.89 18.09 -12.82
C GLN A 261 -6.56 16.60 -12.93
N SER A 262 -7.36 15.82 -13.65
CA SER A 262 -7.05 14.41 -13.95
C SER A 262 -5.75 14.26 -14.74
N GLU A 263 -5.58 15.06 -15.81
CA GLU A 263 -4.35 15.08 -16.60
C GLU A 263 -3.17 15.59 -15.76
N MET A 264 -3.40 16.58 -14.90
CA MET A 264 -2.40 17.12 -13.99
C MET A 264 -1.89 16.09 -12.99
N ILE A 265 -2.73 15.17 -12.50
CA ILE A 265 -2.27 14.05 -11.65
C ILE A 265 -1.26 13.20 -12.42
N HIS A 266 -1.53 12.87 -13.69
CA HIS A 266 -0.63 12.07 -14.50
C HIS A 266 0.70 12.78 -14.77
N SER A 267 0.67 14.06 -15.13
CA SER A 267 1.89 14.83 -15.38
C SER A 267 2.69 15.04 -14.09
N ALA A 268 2.04 15.34 -12.96
CA ALA A 268 2.68 15.47 -11.66
C ALA A 268 3.40 14.18 -11.23
N ILE A 269 2.81 12.99 -11.45
CA ILE A 269 3.48 11.71 -11.18
C ILE A 269 4.80 11.59 -11.95
N LEU A 270 4.80 11.96 -13.24
CA LEU A 270 6.01 11.93 -14.06
C LEU A 270 7.04 12.96 -13.60
N THR A 271 6.60 14.18 -13.26
CA THR A 271 7.45 15.25 -12.71
C THR A 271 8.15 14.79 -11.43
N VAL A 272 7.39 14.27 -10.46
CA VAL A 272 7.95 13.80 -9.17
C VAL A 272 8.85 12.58 -9.37
N CYS A 273 8.52 11.68 -10.30
CA CYS A 273 9.44 10.61 -10.68
C CYS A 273 10.77 11.15 -11.21
N GLY A 274 10.74 12.19 -12.05
CA GLY A 274 11.95 12.85 -12.55
C GLY A 274 12.81 13.43 -11.43
N GLN A 275 12.18 14.02 -10.42
CA GLN A 275 12.85 14.61 -9.25
C GLN A 275 13.52 13.54 -8.37
N LEU A 276 12.83 12.42 -8.11
CA LEU A 276 13.33 11.33 -7.25
C LEU A 276 14.38 10.43 -7.94
N LYS A 277 14.61 10.60 -9.23
CA LYS A 277 15.46 9.69 -10.02
C LYS A 277 16.87 9.53 -9.44
N ASN A 278 17.49 10.62 -9.03
CA ASN A 278 18.88 10.61 -8.55
C ASN A 278 18.99 10.04 -7.13
N GLU A 279 17.93 10.18 -6.33
CA GLU A 279 17.86 9.69 -4.95
C GLU A 279 17.43 8.21 -4.85
N ALA A 280 16.92 7.63 -5.94
CA ALA A 280 16.27 6.32 -5.93
C ALA A 280 17.14 5.20 -5.36
N VAL A 281 18.44 5.18 -5.66
CA VAL A 281 19.37 4.15 -5.14
C VAL A 281 19.61 4.37 -3.65
N SER A 282 19.90 5.59 -3.22
CA SER A 282 20.13 5.94 -1.81
C SER A 282 18.89 5.64 -0.96
N LEU A 283 17.69 5.89 -1.47
CA LEU A 283 16.44 5.55 -0.81
C LEU A 283 16.24 4.04 -0.63
N VAL A 284 16.66 3.25 -1.61
CA VAL A 284 16.64 1.78 -1.52
C VAL A 284 17.69 1.30 -0.51
N ASP A 285 18.89 1.89 -0.51
CA ASP A 285 19.97 1.50 0.42
C ASP A 285 19.58 1.70 1.89
N VAL A 286 18.78 2.73 2.21
CA VAL A 286 18.26 2.97 3.58
C VAL A 286 17.39 1.82 4.09
N VAL A 287 16.75 1.06 3.20
CA VAL A 287 15.79 0.01 3.56
C VAL A 287 16.25 -1.40 3.17
N ALA A 288 17.28 -1.52 2.34
CA ALA A 288 17.79 -2.79 1.86
C ALA A 288 18.45 -3.58 3.00
N PRO A 289 18.13 -4.89 3.15
CA PRO A 289 18.86 -5.73 4.08
C PRO A 289 20.26 -6.06 3.52
N PRO A 290 21.20 -6.53 4.35
CA PRO A 290 22.51 -7.00 3.89
C PRO A 290 22.41 -8.05 2.78
N ASP A 291 23.42 -8.11 1.89
CA ASP A 291 23.43 -8.97 0.70
C ASP A 291 23.14 -10.46 0.99
N PHE A 292 23.58 -10.97 2.13
CA PHE A 292 23.33 -12.36 2.52
C PHE A 292 21.85 -12.65 2.85
N ILE A 293 21.10 -11.64 3.31
CA ILE A 293 19.66 -11.72 3.54
C ILE A 293 18.92 -11.48 2.22
N LEU A 294 19.35 -10.48 1.44
CA LEU A 294 18.74 -10.17 0.14
C LEU A 294 18.86 -11.35 -0.83
N ASN A 295 19.98 -12.08 -0.76
CA ASN A 295 20.24 -13.32 -1.48
C ASN A 295 19.92 -13.22 -2.99
N SER A 296 20.35 -12.11 -3.60
CA SER A 296 20.10 -11.79 -5.01
C SER A 296 21.38 -11.33 -5.69
N VAL A 297 21.77 -12.00 -6.78
CA VAL A 297 22.94 -11.57 -7.59
C VAL A 297 22.67 -10.26 -8.33
N LEU A 298 21.41 -9.95 -8.63
CA LEU A 298 21.02 -8.71 -9.30
C LEU A 298 20.95 -7.54 -8.32
N GLY A 299 20.57 -7.82 -7.07
CA GLY A 299 20.44 -6.82 -6.01
C GLY A 299 21.71 -6.60 -5.18
N HIS A 300 22.84 -7.19 -5.55
CA HIS A 300 24.06 -7.11 -4.75
C HIS A 300 24.56 -5.66 -4.63
N SER A 301 24.81 -5.21 -3.39
CA SER A 301 25.22 -3.85 -3.02
C SER A 301 26.43 -3.28 -3.78
N SER A 302 27.34 -4.13 -4.27
CA SER A 302 28.53 -3.68 -5.01
C SER A 302 28.25 -3.25 -6.46
N GLY A 303 27.04 -3.52 -6.98
CA GLY A 303 26.65 -3.21 -8.36
C GLY A 303 27.34 -4.05 -9.43
N LYS A 304 28.22 -5.01 -9.08
CA LYS A 304 28.95 -5.87 -10.03
C LYS A 304 28.10 -7.03 -10.56
N VAL A 305 26.90 -6.74 -11.05
CA VAL A 305 25.85 -7.71 -11.40
C VAL A 305 26.38 -8.87 -12.27
N TYR A 306 27.06 -8.57 -13.38
CA TYR A 306 27.53 -9.60 -14.30
C TYR A 306 28.58 -10.53 -13.71
N LYS A 307 29.44 -10.01 -12.82
CA LYS A 307 30.44 -10.83 -12.12
C LYS A 307 29.74 -11.87 -11.23
N TYR A 308 28.76 -11.45 -10.44
CA TYR A 308 28.03 -12.37 -9.56
C TYR A 308 27.11 -13.31 -10.32
N LEU A 309 26.56 -12.87 -11.46
CA LEU A 309 25.80 -13.72 -12.34
C LEU A 309 26.66 -14.85 -12.92
N GLU A 310 27.83 -14.51 -13.48
CA GLU A 310 28.80 -15.49 -13.98
C GLU A 310 29.22 -16.45 -12.86
N GLN A 311 29.58 -15.91 -11.69
CA GLN A 311 29.96 -16.72 -10.54
C GLN A 311 28.85 -17.70 -10.16
N ALA A 312 27.61 -17.25 -10.04
CA ALA A 312 26.48 -18.10 -9.69
C ALA A 312 26.24 -19.20 -10.72
N LEU A 313 26.40 -18.91 -12.02
CA LEU A 313 26.30 -19.93 -13.06
C LEU A 313 27.44 -20.95 -12.92
N MET A 314 28.69 -20.50 -12.78
CA MET A 314 29.84 -21.40 -12.73
C MET A 314 29.90 -22.27 -11.46
N THR A 315 29.35 -21.81 -10.35
CA THR A 315 29.35 -22.55 -9.07
C THR A 315 28.10 -23.39 -8.83
N THR A 316 27.08 -23.28 -9.68
CA THR A 316 25.87 -24.10 -9.55
C THR A 316 26.20 -25.58 -9.78
N ALA A 317 25.83 -26.43 -8.81
CA ALA A 317 26.10 -27.87 -8.86
C ALA A 317 25.57 -28.51 -10.16
N GLY A 318 26.41 -29.30 -10.82
CA GLY A 318 26.06 -29.98 -12.06
C GLY A 318 26.04 -29.10 -13.33
N ASN A 319 26.36 -27.80 -13.25
CA ASN A 319 26.26 -26.91 -14.42
C ASN A 319 27.32 -27.20 -15.51
N LEU A 320 28.49 -27.72 -15.12
CA LEU A 320 29.56 -28.13 -16.06
C LEU A 320 29.56 -29.63 -16.34
N GLU A 321 28.61 -30.37 -15.77
CA GLU A 321 28.51 -31.82 -15.90
C GLU A 321 27.45 -32.18 -16.94
N ARG A 322 27.58 -33.38 -17.54
CA ARG A 322 26.50 -33.91 -18.37
C ARG A 322 25.35 -34.35 -17.46
N PRO A 323 24.09 -34.07 -17.82
CA PRO A 323 22.96 -34.59 -17.05
C PRO A 323 23.00 -36.12 -17.02
N ALA A 324 22.58 -36.73 -15.91
CA ALA A 324 22.66 -38.19 -15.74
C ALA A 324 21.97 -38.99 -16.87
N TRP A 325 20.92 -38.40 -17.47
CA TRP A 325 20.14 -38.97 -18.56
C TRP A 325 20.72 -38.68 -19.97
N TRP A 326 21.90 -38.08 -20.11
CA TRP A 326 22.45 -37.72 -21.43
C TRP A 326 22.64 -38.94 -22.37
N THR A 327 22.89 -40.13 -21.79
CA THR A 327 23.03 -41.38 -22.52
C THR A 327 21.72 -41.86 -23.16
N GLU A 328 20.58 -41.57 -22.54
CA GLU A 328 19.25 -41.94 -23.04
C GLU A 328 18.91 -41.22 -24.37
N LEU A 329 19.41 -40.00 -24.56
CA LEU A 329 19.27 -39.26 -25.81
C LEU A 329 20.28 -39.69 -26.86
N SER A 330 21.55 -39.88 -26.48
CA SER A 330 22.61 -40.24 -27.43
C SER A 330 22.45 -41.65 -28.02
N GLY A 331 21.76 -42.57 -27.34
CA GLY A 331 21.44 -43.90 -27.89
C GLY A 331 20.41 -43.89 -29.02
N LYS A 332 19.46 -42.94 -29.01
CA LYS A 332 18.38 -42.83 -30.01
C LYS A 332 18.80 -42.10 -31.29
N PHE A 333 19.83 -41.26 -31.24
CA PHE A 333 20.30 -40.43 -32.36
C PHE A 333 21.68 -40.83 -32.91
N ARG A 334 22.17 -42.05 -32.64
CA ARG A 334 23.33 -42.57 -33.37
C ARG A 334 22.98 -42.63 -34.85
N SER A 335 23.63 -41.77 -35.64
CA SER A 335 23.64 -41.85 -37.10
C SER A 335 23.91 -43.29 -37.51
N ARG A 336 23.05 -43.86 -38.38
CA ARG A 336 23.23 -45.20 -38.98
C ARG A 336 24.17 -45.16 -40.20
N LEU A 337 24.98 -44.12 -40.33
CA LEU A 337 26.01 -43.98 -41.37
C LEU A 337 27.37 -44.37 -40.82
#